data_AF-A0A7V4EJ97-F1
#
_entry.id   AF-A0A7V4EJ97-F1
#
_cell.length_a   1.000
_cell.length_b   1.000
_cell.length_c   1.000
_cell.angle_alpha   90.00
_cell.angle_beta   90.00
_cell.angle_gamma   90.00
#
_symmetry.space_group_name_H-M   'P 1'
#
loop_
_entity.id
_entity.type
_entity.pdbx_description
1 polymer ?
#
loop_
_entity_poly.entity_id
_entity_poly.type
_entity_poly.pdbx_seq_one_letter_code
_entity_poly.pdbx_strand_id
1 'polypeptide(L)'
;ATLLRTLLELTARSVLLAYRRFVGDVDRVLLAGGGARNRVLVGLLAQHLPVAVLENPKVREPLAFALLGYLHRIGEVNVLGRATGGRDLRAGQVVEPYKNSP
;
A
#
# COMPACT_ATOMS: atom_id res chain seq x y z
N ALA A 1 -22.14 0.90 -19.02
CA ALA A 1 -20.72 0.73 -19.40
C ALA A 1 -19.88 2.01 -19.22
N THR A 2 -20.34 3.17 -19.71
CA THR A 2 -19.61 4.44 -19.66
C THR A 2 -19.14 4.84 -18.26
N LEU A 3 -20.03 4.80 -17.26
CA LEU A 3 -19.68 5.18 -15.88
C LEU A 3 -18.49 4.38 -15.31
N LEU A 4 -18.50 3.05 -15.45
CA LEU A 4 -17.41 2.21 -14.96
C LEU A 4 -16.08 2.54 -15.64
N ARG A 5 -16.11 2.80 -16.95
CA ARG A 5 -14.92 3.24 -17.68
C ARG A 5 -14.42 4.58 -17.19
N THR A 6 -15.31 5.54 -16.95
CA THR A 6 -14.97 6.85 -16.38
C THR A 6 -14.33 6.71 -15.01
N LEU A 7 -14.84 5.82 -14.15
CA LEU A 7 -14.26 5.58 -12.82
C LEU A 7 -12.86 4.94 -12.90
N LEU A 8 -12.64 4.02 -13.83
CA LEU A 8 -11.31 3.42 -14.06
C LEU A 8 -10.31 4.47 -14.56
N GLU A 9 -10.72 5.31 -15.50
CA GLU A 9 -9.88 6.41 -16.01
C GLU A 9 -9.56 7.43 -14.91
N LEU A 10 -10.57 7.83 -14.13
CA LEU A 10 -10.39 8.71 -12.96
C LEU A 10 -9.37 8.12 -11.98
N THR A 11 -9.47 6.81 -11.70
CA THR A 11 -8.54 6.12 -10.81
C THR A 11 -7.11 6.13 -11.37
N ALA A 12 -6.92 5.82 -12.66
CA ALA A 12 -5.60 5.80 -13.26
C ALA A 12 -4.96 7.21 -13.30
N ARG A 13 -5.74 8.23 -13.66
CA ARG A 13 -5.27 9.63 -13.71
C ARG A 13 -4.98 10.21 -12.34
N SER A 14 -5.76 9.88 -11.32
CA SER A 14 -5.51 10.36 -9.96
C SER A 14 -4.22 9.77 -9.38
N VAL A 15 -3.93 8.49 -9.68
CA VAL A 15 -2.64 7.86 -9.35
C VAL A 15 -1.48 8.56 -10.07
N LEU A 16 -1.57 8.78 -11.38
CA LEU A 16 -0.54 9.51 -12.13
C LEU A 16 -0.28 10.91 -11.55
N LEU A 17 -1.35 11.65 -11.24
CA LEU A 17 -1.24 12.98 -10.64
C LEU A 17 -0.51 12.93 -9.29
N ALA A 18 -0.80 11.92 -8.46
CA ALA A 18 -0.13 11.73 -7.19
C ALA A 18 1.37 11.42 -7.37
N TYR A 19 1.73 10.56 -8.33
CA TYR A 19 3.14 10.29 -8.65
C TYR A 19 3.87 11.56 -9.07
N ARG A 20 3.31 12.34 -10.00
CA ARG A 20 3.92 13.59 -10.46
C ARG A 20 4.11 14.62 -9.34
N ARG A 21 3.15 14.69 -8.42
CA ARG A 21 3.15 15.70 -7.35
C ARG A 21 4.06 15.33 -6.17
N PHE A 22 4.14 14.04 -5.82
CA PHE A 22 4.72 13.61 -4.55
C PHE A 22 5.90 12.64 -4.68
N VAL A 23 6.13 12.05 -5.86
CA VAL A 23 7.16 11.02 -6.06
C VAL A 23 8.17 11.43 -7.13
N GLY A 24 7.72 11.82 -8.32
CA GLY A 24 8.55 12.04 -9.49
C GLY A 24 8.69 10.79 -10.37
N ASP A 25 9.75 10.74 -11.18
CA ASP A 25 10.05 9.63 -12.07
C ASP A 25 10.55 8.40 -11.29
N VAL A 26 10.16 7.21 -11.75
CA VAL A 26 10.49 5.93 -11.12
C VAL A 26 10.82 4.88 -12.18
N ASP A 27 11.72 3.96 -11.87
CA ASP A 27 12.05 2.84 -12.78
C ASP A 27 10.99 1.75 -12.81
N ARG A 28 10.25 1.58 -11.69
CA ARG A 28 9.28 0.50 -11.53
C ARG A 28 8.20 0.85 -10.51
N VAL A 29 6.96 0.47 -10.82
CA VAL A 29 5.82 0.51 -9.90
C VAL A 29 5.35 -0.91 -9.60
N LEU A 30 5.45 -1.34 -8.34
CA LEU A 30 4.98 -2.66 -7.90
C LEU A 30 3.50 -2.58 -7.50
N LEU A 31 2.62 -3.13 -8.33
CA LEU A 31 1.19 -3.11 -8.10
C LEU A 31 0.74 -4.28 -7.22
N ALA A 32 0.02 -3.95 -6.15
CA ALA A 32 -0.52 -4.88 -5.16
C ALA A 32 -2.04 -4.70 -5.00
N GLY A 33 -2.64 -5.46 -4.08
CA GLY A 33 -4.07 -5.37 -3.75
C GLY A 33 -5.01 -5.95 -4.82
N GLY A 34 -6.31 -5.79 -4.60
CA GLY A 34 -7.34 -6.32 -5.50
C GLY A 34 -7.30 -5.70 -6.91
N GLY A 35 -6.93 -4.42 -7.01
CA GLY A 35 -6.85 -3.69 -8.27
C GLY A 35 -5.85 -4.27 -9.27
N ALA A 36 -4.80 -4.95 -8.78
CA ALA A 36 -3.81 -5.62 -9.62
C ALA A 36 -4.37 -6.72 -10.53
N ARG A 37 -5.57 -7.25 -10.22
CA ARG A 37 -6.26 -8.26 -11.04
C ARG A 37 -7.18 -7.65 -12.10
N ASN A 38 -7.46 -6.35 -12.03
CA ASN A 38 -8.28 -5.67 -13.01
C ASN A 38 -7.42 -5.30 -14.23
N ARG A 39 -7.45 -6.15 -15.25
CA ARG A 39 -6.65 -5.98 -16.48
C ARG A 39 -6.87 -4.63 -17.17
N VAL A 40 -8.08 -4.07 -17.09
CA VAL A 40 -8.39 -2.76 -17.68
C VAL A 40 -7.69 -1.65 -16.89
N LEU A 41 -7.80 -1.67 -15.56
CA LEU A 41 -7.10 -0.70 -14.71
C LEU A 41 -5.58 -0.79 -14.87
N VAL A 42 -5.03 -2.00 -14.87
CA VAL A 42 -3.59 -2.23 -15.08
C VAL A 42 -3.15 -1.67 -16.42
N GLY A 43 -3.92 -1.90 -17.50
CA GLY A 43 -3.64 -1.34 -18.81
C GLY A 43 -3.65 0.19 -18.83
N LEU A 44 -4.61 0.83 -18.14
CA LEU A 44 -4.66 2.29 -18.04
C LEU A 44 -3.48 2.87 -17.25
N LEU A 45 -3.06 2.22 -16.16
CA LEU A 45 -1.89 2.64 -15.39
C LEU A 45 -0.59 2.46 -16.20
N ALA A 46 -0.47 1.35 -16.93
CA ALA A 46 0.72 1.04 -17.74
C ALA A 46 0.96 2.00 -18.90
N GLN A 47 -0.05 2.77 -19.33
CA GLN A 47 0.12 3.85 -20.32
C GLN A 47 0.95 5.03 -19.79
N HIS A 48 1.09 5.13 -18.46
CA HIS A 48 1.70 6.30 -17.83
C HIS A 48 2.79 5.95 -16.81
N LEU A 49 2.85 4.71 -16.33
CA LEU A 49 3.76 4.27 -15.28
C LEU A 49 4.36 2.89 -15.62
N PRO A 50 5.61 2.60 -15.22
CA PRO A 50 6.26 1.30 -15.46
C PRO A 50 5.74 0.24 -14.48
N VAL A 51 4.49 -0.18 -14.65
CA VAL A 51 3.78 -1.09 -13.73
C VAL A 51 4.23 -2.54 -13.89
N ALA A 52 4.54 -3.19 -12.78
CA ALA A 52 4.71 -4.63 -12.64
C ALA A 52 3.78 -5.17 -11.55
N VAL A 53 2.97 -6.17 -11.87
CA VAL A 53 2.06 -6.81 -10.90
C VAL A 53 2.84 -7.78 -10.03
N LEU A 54 2.70 -7.66 -8.70
CA LEU A 54 3.30 -8.62 -7.77
C LEU A 54 2.62 -9.99 -7.86
N GLU A 55 3.40 -11.06 -7.69
CA GLU A 55 2.90 -12.45 -7.75
C GLU A 55 1.82 -12.75 -6.70
N ASN A 56 1.96 -12.18 -5.49
CA ASN A 56 1.02 -12.36 -4.38
C ASN A 56 0.48 -11.00 -3.88
N PRO A 57 -0.39 -10.32 -4.65
CA PRO A 57 -0.76 -8.95 -4.34
C PRO A 57 -1.63 -8.82 -3.07
N LYS A 58 -2.22 -9.92 -2.59
CA LYS A 58 -3.13 -9.93 -1.44
C LYS A 58 -2.45 -10.04 -0.08
N VAL A 59 -1.28 -10.70 0.02
CA VAL A 59 -0.67 -11.00 1.32
C VAL A 59 0.07 -9.80 1.93
N ARG A 60 0.23 -8.73 1.16
CA ARG A 60 1.04 -7.57 1.55
C ARG A 60 0.48 -6.85 2.78
N GLU A 61 -0.83 -6.68 2.88
CA GLU A 61 -1.45 -5.95 4.00
C GLU A 61 -1.34 -6.76 5.32
N PRO A 62 -1.72 -8.05 5.38
CA PRO A 62 -1.47 -8.85 6.58
C PRO A 62 0.01 -8.93 6.97
N LEU A 63 0.90 -9.08 5.98
CA LEU A 63 2.34 -9.11 6.24
C LEU A 63 2.87 -7.76 6.77
N ALA A 64 2.35 -6.64 6.26
CA ALA A 64 2.67 -5.32 6.79
C ALA A 64 2.25 -5.20 8.26
N PHE A 65 1.05 -5.66 8.64
CA PHE A 65 0.63 -5.67 10.05
C PHE A 65 1.52 -6.56 10.92
N ALA A 66 1.89 -7.75 10.45
CA ALA A 66 2.82 -8.63 11.17
C ALA A 66 4.18 -7.95 11.39
N LEU A 67 4.71 -7.27 10.36
CA LEU A 67 5.95 -6.50 10.45
C LEU A 67 5.82 -5.32 11.44
N LEU A 68 4.71 -4.58 11.41
CA LEU A 68 4.45 -3.48 12.35
C LEU A 68 4.46 -3.99 13.80
N GLY A 69 3.84 -5.14 14.07
CA GLY A 69 3.83 -5.78 15.37
C GLY A 69 5.21 -6.29 15.81
N TYR A 70 5.97 -6.89 14.89
CA TYR A 70 7.35 -7.32 15.14
C TYR A 70 8.25 -6.15 15.52
N LEU A 71 8.24 -5.07 14.72
CA LEU A 71 9.03 -3.87 14.99
C LEU A 71 8.64 -3.23 16.32
N HIS A 72 7.34 -3.16 16.63
CA HIS A 72 6.86 -2.70 17.94
C HIS A 72 7.46 -3.55 19.09
N ARG A 73 7.45 -4.88 18.93
CA ARG A 73 7.91 -5.83 19.96
C ARG A 73 9.41 -5.74 20.26
N ILE A 74 10.22 -5.40 19.27
CA ILE A 74 11.68 -5.22 19.42
C ILE A 74 12.08 -3.77 19.74
N GLY A 75 11.11 -2.87 19.81
CA GLY A 75 11.33 -1.48 20.20
C GLY A 75 11.67 -0.52 19.06
N GLU A 76 11.52 -0.94 17.81
CA GLU A 76 11.87 -0.17 16.62
C GLU A 76 10.73 0.75 16.13
N VAL A 77 11.10 1.78 15.37
CA VAL A 77 10.16 2.65 14.65
C VAL A 77 9.41 1.83 13.61
N ASN A 78 8.08 1.94 13.57
CA ASN A 78 7.24 1.22 12.61
C ASN A 78 6.29 2.15 11.83
N VAL A 79 6.22 3.44 12.18
CA VAL A 79 5.51 4.48 11.43
C VAL A 79 6.48 5.60 11.11
N LEU A 80 6.66 5.88 9.82
CA LEU A 80 7.52 6.96 9.33
C LEU A 80 6.73 8.27 9.25
N GLY A 81 7.23 9.31 9.92
CA GLY A 81 6.64 10.64 9.93
C GLY A 81 6.52 11.25 8.53
N ARG A 82 7.51 11.01 7.67
CA ARG A 82 7.48 11.45 6.26
C ARG A 82 6.30 10.92 5.44
N ALA A 83 5.71 9.78 5.85
CA ALA A 83 4.56 9.19 5.17
C ALA A 83 3.22 9.67 5.77
N THR A 84 3.20 10.10 7.02
CA THR A 84 1.99 10.48 7.77
C THR A 84 1.85 11.98 8.01
N GLY A 85 2.90 12.77 7.73
CA GLY A 85 3.00 14.18 8.12
C GLY A 85 3.35 14.38 9.60
N GLY A 86 3.65 13.30 10.34
CA GLY A 86 4.01 13.32 11.76
C GLY A 86 5.51 13.20 12.02
N ARG A 87 5.86 12.74 13.23
CA ARG A 87 7.21 12.30 13.59
C ARG A 87 7.30 10.77 13.50
N ASP A 88 8.51 10.27 13.34
CA ASP A 88 8.80 8.85 13.43
C ASP A 88 8.40 8.33 14.82
N LEU A 89 7.63 7.24 14.85
CA LEU A 89 7.12 6.69 16.10
C LEU A 89 6.90 5.18 16.01
N ARG A 90 6.82 4.58 17.20
CA ARG A 90 6.47 3.17 17.40
C ARG A 90 4.99 3.08 17.77
N ALA A 91 4.14 2.81 16.77
CA ALA A 91 2.69 2.66 16.93
C ALA A 91 2.30 1.24 17.34
N GLY A 92 1.11 1.11 17.93
CA GLY A 92 0.53 -0.17 18.36
C GLY A 92 0.38 -0.28 19.87
N GLN A 93 -0.37 -1.31 20.30
CA GLN A 93 -0.59 -1.65 21.70
C GLN A 93 -0.34 -3.14 21.88
N VAL A 94 0.39 -3.51 22.93
CA VAL A 94 0.57 -4.91 23.33
C VAL A 94 -0.66 -5.32 24.15
N VAL A 95 -1.30 -6.40 23.72
CA VAL A 95 -2.35 -7.07 24.50
C VAL A 95 -1.78 -8.42 24.90
N GLU A 96 -1.62 -8.63 26.20
CA GLU A 96 -1.17 -9.91 26.72
C GLU A 96 -2.21 -10.99 26.40
N PRO A 97 -1.78 -12.18 25.96
CA PRO A 97 -2.71 -13.29 25.75
C PRO A 97 -3.41 -13.58 27.07
N TYR A 98 -4.71 -13.86 26.99
CA TYR A 98 -5.48 -14.25 28.16
C TYR A 98 -4.85 -15.49 28.79
N LYS A 99 -4.34 -15.34 30.02
CA LYS A 99 -3.83 -16.44 30.81
C LYS A 99 -5.00 -17.01 31.61
N ASN A 100 -5.51 -18.18 31.21
CA ASN A 100 -6.25 -19.03 32.14
C ASN A 100 -5.25 -19.50 33.19
N SER A 101 -5.12 -18.78 34.30
CA SER A 101 -4.53 -19.36 35.50
C SER A 101 -5.56 -20.34 36.10
N PRO A 102 -5.16 -21.54 36.52
CA PRO A 102 -6.00 -22.41 37.33
C PRO A 102 -6.37 -21.75 38.67
#